data_AF-A0A5D4KAV5-F1
#
_entry.id   AF-A0A5D4KAV5-F1
#
_cell.length_a   1.000
_cell.length_b   1.000
_cell.length_c   1.000
_cell.angle_alpha   90.00
_cell.angle_beta   90.00
_cell.angle_gamma   90.00
#
_symmetry.space_group_name_H-M   'P 1'
#
loop_
_entity.id
_entity.type
_entity.pdbx_description
1 polymer ?
#
loop_
_entity_poly.entity_id
_entity_poly.type
_entity_poly.pdbx_seq_one_letter_code
_entity_poly.pdbx_strand_id
1 'polypeptide(L)' 'MVVQAALILSFIMAIYLFAFSFVQAIQIGESETEVRGGTFIFSVVMAFVFSGLTYVFIQ' A
#
# COMPACT_ATOMS: atom_id res chain seq x y z
N MET A 1 21.10 -13.60 -1.22
CA MET A 1 21.19 -12.57 -0.16
C MET A 1 20.77 -11.18 -0.64
N VAL A 2 21.41 -10.59 -1.67
CA VAL A 2 21.06 -9.24 -2.18
C VAL A 2 19.62 -9.12 -2.68
N VAL A 3 19.12 -10.15 -3.39
CA VAL A 3 17.73 -10.17 -3.92
C VAL A 3 16.69 -10.11 -2.78
N GLN A 4 16.90 -10.84 -1.69
CA GLN A 4 15.98 -10.80 -0.54
C GLN A 4 16.00 -9.44 0.16
N ALA A 5 17.17 -8.80 0.27
CA ALA A 5 17.27 -7.44 0.81
C ALA A 5 16.53 -6.41 -0.08
N ALA A 6 16.66 -6.53 -1.40
CA ALA A 6 15.95 -5.68 -2.35
C ALA A 6 14.42 -5.86 -2.24
N LEU A 7 13.94 -7.09 -2.09
CA LEU A 7 12.52 -7.39 -1.92
C LEU A 7 11.94 -6.83 -0.63
N ILE A 8 12.66 -6.99 0.49
CA ILE A 8 12.26 -6.40 1.77
C ILE A 8 12.17 -4.88 1.65
N LEU A 9 13.14 -4.26 0.98
CA LEU A 9 13.15 -2.81 0.75
C LEU A 9 12.00 -2.36 -0.15
N SER A 10 11.70 -3.09 -1.23
CA SER A 10 10.55 -2.84 -2.10
C SER A 10 9.22 -3.00 -1.36
N PHE A 11 9.11 -4.00 -0.49
CA PHE A 11 7.93 -4.23 0.33
C PHE A 11 7.69 -3.09 1.33
N ILE A 12 8.74 -2.67 2.05
CA ILE A 12 8.67 -1.52 2.97
C ILE A 12 8.28 -0.25 2.20
N MET A 13 8.83 -0.04 1.01
CA MET A 13 8.47 1.12 0.18
C MET A 13 7.02 1.08 -0.32
N ALA A 14 6.51 -0.10 -0.66
CA ALA A 14 5.11 -0.25 -1.04
C ALA A 14 4.17 0.15 0.11
N ILE A 15 4.47 -0.29 1.34
CA ILE A 15 3.71 0.11 2.53
C ILE A 15 3.83 1.62 2.77
N TYR A 16 5.03 2.19 2.64
CA TYR A 16 5.26 3.62 2.85
C TYR A 16 4.48 4.49 1.86
N LEU A 17 4.58 4.21 0.56
CA LEU A 17 3.86 4.95 -0.48
C LEU A 17 2.34 4.80 -0.34
N PHE A 18 1.90 3.61 0.05
CA PHE A 18 0.50 3.36 0.38
C PHE A 18 0.02 4.23 1.55
N ALA A 19 0.72 4.23 2.67
CA ALA A 19 0.36 5.04 3.84
C ALA A 19 0.41 6.55 3.54
N PHE A 20 1.40 7.00 2.78
CA PHE A 20 1.55 8.40 2.39
C PHE A 20 0.41 8.88 1.48
N SER A 21 0.10 8.12 0.42
CA SER A 21 -1.04 8.42 -0.46
C SER A 21 -2.37 8.31 0.27
N PHE A 22 -2.48 7.42 1.25
CA PHE A 22 -3.64 7.31 2.13
C PHE A 22 -3.85 8.56 3.00
N VAL A 23 -2.81 9.05 3.67
CA VAL A 23 -2.88 10.30 4.46
C VAL A 23 -3.21 11.50 3.57
N GLN A 24 -2.62 11.58 2.37
CA GLN A 24 -2.99 12.61 1.39
C GLN A 24 -4.45 12.50 0.94
N ALA A 25 -4.95 11.29 0.70
CA ALA A 25 -6.34 11.09 0.31
C ALA A 25 -7.33 11.52 1.40
N ILE A 26 -6.99 11.30 2.68
CA ILE A 26 -7.77 11.83 3.81
C ILE A 26 -7.74 13.36 3.81
N GLN A 27 -6.55 13.97 3.72
CA GLN A 27 -6.41 15.43 3.71
C GLN A 27 -7.14 16.10 2.54
N ILE A 28 -7.17 15.46 1.37
CA ILE A 28 -7.93 15.93 0.21
C ILE A 28 -9.44 15.74 0.43
N GLY A 29 -9.87 14.62 1.02
CA GLY A 29 -11.27 14.33 1.32
C GLY A 29 -11.87 15.19 2.44
N GLU A 30 -11.04 15.76 3.32
CA GLU A 30 -11.49 16.70 4.36
C GLU A 30 -12.00 18.03 3.77
N SER A 31 -11.70 18.30 2.49
CA SER A 31 -12.38 19.34 1.71
C SER A 31 -13.72 18.83 1.15
N GLU A 32 -14.78 19.02 1.94
CA GLU A 32 -16.19 19.08 1.54
C GLU A 32 -16.95 17.81 1.07
N THR A 33 -16.36 16.60 0.95
CA THR A 33 -17.14 15.41 0.53
C THR A 33 -16.82 14.11 1.26
N GLU A 34 -17.88 13.32 1.51
CA GLU A 34 -17.93 12.09 2.31
C GLU A 34 -16.76 11.12 2.02
N VAL A 35 -15.90 10.93 3.02
CA VAL A 35 -14.73 10.05 2.92
C VAL A 35 -15.19 8.61 2.74
N ARG A 36 -15.06 8.07 1.52
CA ARG A 36 -15.44 6.69 1.17
C ARG A 36 -14.52 5.69 1.90
N GLY A 37 -14.85 5.35 3.14
CA GLY A 37 -14.13 4.35 3.95
C GLY A 37 -14.00 2.97 3.30
N GLY A 38 -14.88 2.64 2.33
CA GLY A 38 -14.76 1.43 1.51
C GLY A 38 -13.50 1.41 0.63
N THR A 39 -13.12 2.56 0.06
CA THR A 39 -11.88 2.69 -0.72
C THR A 39 -10.65 2.48 0.15
N PHE A 40 -10.71 2.90 1.42
CA PHE A 40 -9.62 2.66 2.38
C PHE A 40 -9.44 1.18 2.67
N ILE A 41 -10.49 0.49 3.09
CA ILE A 41 -10.42 -0.95 3.42
C ILE A 41 -9.97 -1.74 2.19
N PHE A 42 -10.51 -1.41 1.02
CA PHE A 42 -10.12 -2.07 -0.24
C PHE A 42 -8.64 -1.83 -0.59
N SER A 43 -8.16 -0.61 -0.41
CA SER A 43 -6.78 -0.25 -0.69
C SER A 43 -5.81 -0.98 0.27
N VAL A 44 -6.16 -1.09 1.56
CA VAL A 44 -5.35 -1.82 2.57
C VAL A 44 -5.29 -3.31 2.22
N VAL A 45 -6.44 -3.91 1.93
CA VAL A 45 -6.52 -5.33 1.54
C VAL A 45 -5.72 -5.59 0.27
N MET A 46 -5.81 -4.71 -0.73
CA MET A 46 -5.03 -4.84 -1.97
C MET A 46 -3.53 -4.69 -1.74
N ALA A 47 -3.08 -3.79 -0.84
CA ALA A 47 -1.67 -3.68 -0.48
C ALA A 47 -1.10 -4.98 0.11
N PHE A 48 -1.86 -5.65 0.98
CA PHE A 48 -1.48 -6.97 1.51
C PHE A 48 -1.49 -8.07 0.43
N VAL A 49 -2.46 -8.06 -0.49
CA VAL A 49 -2.52 -9.02 -1.60
C VAL A 49 -1.33 -8.85 -2.56
N PHE A 50 -1.01 -7.61 -2.96
CA PHE A 50 0.14 -7.32 -3.83
C PHE A 50 1.47 -7.65 -3.15
N SER A 51 1.59 -7.40 -1.85
CA SER A 51 2.74 -7.88 -1.06
C SER A 51 2.86 -9.41 -1.04
N GLY A 52 1.75 -10.14 -0.99
CA GLY A 52 1.77 -11.60 -1.05
C GLY A 52 2.26 -12.08 -2.42
N LEU A 53 1.79 -11.43 -3.49
CA LEU A 53 2.18 -11.74 -4.86
C LEU A 53 3.67 -11.52 -5.13
N THR A 54 4.33 -10.56 -4.47
CA THR A 54 5.80 -10.40 -4.59
C THR A 54 6.60 -11.64 -4.16
N TYR A 55 6.04 -12.52 -3.34
CA TYR A 55 6.68 -13.80 -2.98
C TYR A 55 6.40 -14.92 -3.99
N VAL A 56 5.35 -14.81 -4.82
CA VAL A 56 5.02 -15.81 -5.86
C VAL A 56 5.99 -15.72 -7.04
N PHE A 57 6.57 -14.56 -7.30
CA PHE A 57 7.61 -14.36 -8.31
C PHE A 57 9.02 -14.77 -7.84
N ILE A 58 9.15 -15.24 -6.59
CA ILE A 58 10.33 -15.96 -6.10
C ILE A 58 10.10 -17.45 -6.42
N GLN A 59 10.32 -17.82 -7.67
CA GLN A 59 10.53 -19.21 -8.07
C GLN A 59 11.91 -19.32 -8.71
#